data_AF-A0A202DHV3-F1
#
_entry.id   AF-A0A202DHV3-F1
#
_cell.length_a   1.000
_cell.length_b   1.000
_cell.length_c   1.000
_cell.angle_alpha   90.00
_cell.angle_beta   90.00
_cell.angle_gamma   90.00
#
_symmetry.space_group_name_H-M   'P 1'
#
loop_
_entity.id
_entity.type
_entity.pdbx_description
1 polymer ?
#
loop_
_entity_poly.entity_id
_entity_poly.type
_entity_poly.pdbx_seq_one_letter_code
_entity_poly.pdbx_strand_id
1 'polypeptide(L)'
;VWLILFGKYDSKKTLKALKQMNSWKEKDAFHKLQYAYMEQSDNRDAVVAFLKKNNINLKSVLDSNGAFSKAFDAKLTPMFVLVDKYGNSRYRGPQPEQDELDEWIYRLKGEKTNPALMGAVAMYGSSVVTRNGSILLSKTVLPDCDGTEKPLSSYMGEKGMAVVFGDTTCPDAQVAIKDLVKVGPKLEKCGISPILVNVNNSKTDVLKKYKKRKNGAPVVYDEGTDVIKRWQLESVPHIFVVTADYDIVYDGVALWKDMAKSIEDKGLARVKDLDIKKAGTRKG
;
A
#
# COMPACT_ATOMS: atom_id res chain seq x y z
N VAL A 1 -15.56 -12.38 16.30
CA VAL A 1 -14.52 -11.70 15.50
C VAL A 1 -14.32 -12.52 14.25
N TRP A 2 -14.28 -11.88 13.08
CA TRP A 2 -14.08 -12.53 11.79
C TRP A 2 -12.77 -12.07 11.17
N LEU A 3 -11.99 -12.99 10.62
CA LEU A 3 -10.93 -12.70 9.68
C LEU A 3 -11.42 -13.09 8.27
N ILE A 4 -11.50 -12.10 7.39
CA ILE A 4 -12.03 -12.24 6.04
C ILE A 4 -10.90 -12.02 5.04
N LEU A 5 -10.69 -12.96 4.13
CA LEU A 5 -9.77 -12.82 3.02
C LEU A 5 -10.54 -12.51 1.74
N PHE A 6 -10.27 -11.37 1.12
CA PHE A 6 -10.74 -11.03 -0.23
C PHE A 6 -9.71 -11.49 -1.26
N GLY A 7 -10.13 -12.21 -2.29
CA GLY A 7 -9.22 -12.69 -3.33
C GLY A 7 -9.89 -13.33 -4.53
N LYS A 8 -9.03 -13.88 -5.40
CA LYS A 8 -9.41 -14.69 -6.56
C LYS A 8 -8.72 -16.04 -6.52
N TYR A 9 -9.45 -17.11 -6.83
CA TYR A 9 -8.94 -18.48 -6.74
C TYR A 9 -7.76 -18.76 -7.68
N ASP A 10 -7.68 -18.07 -8.81
CA ASP A 10 -6.61 -18.25 -9.81
C ASP A 10 -5.30 -17.52 -9.44
N SER A 11 -5.30 -16.71 -8.38
CA SER A 11 -4.13 -15.97 -7.93
C SER A 11 -3.23 -16.78 -7.00
N LYS A 12 -1.95 -16.92 -7.38
CA LYS A 12 -0.91 -17.55 -6.55
C LYS A 12 -0.77 -16.87 -5.17
N LYS A 13 -0.94 -15.55 -5.11
CA LYS A 13 -0.88 -14.78 -3.86
C LYS A 13 -2.06 -15.14 -2.95
N THR A 14 -3.28 -15.25 -3.51
CA THR A 14 -4.47 -15.70 -2.77
C THR A 14 -4.29 -17.12 -2.25
N LEU A 15 -3.76 -18.04 -3.07
CA LEU A 15 -3.50 -19.41 -2.62
C LEU A 15 -2.55 -19.47 -1.41
N LYS A 16 -1.47 -18.67 -1.44
CA LYS A 16 -0.53 -18.57 -0.30
C LYS A 16 -1.27 -18.09 0.96
N ALA A 17 -2.06 -17.03 0.85
CA ALA A 17 -2.85 -16.46 1.95
C ALA A 17 -3.89 -17.45 2.49
N LEU A 18 -4.62 -18.16 1.62
CA LEU A 18 -5.60 -19.18 2.00
C LEU A 18 -4.96 -20.33 2.77
N LYS A 19 -3.79 -20.82 2.34
CA LYS A 19 -3.07 -21.89 3.04
C LYS A 19 -2.67 -21.47 4.45
N GLN A 20 -2.18 -20.25 4.62
CA GLN A 20 -1.87 -19.73 5.95
C GLN A 20 -3.12 -19.65 6.83
N MET A 21 -4.18 -19.02 6.31
CA MET A 21 -5.44 -18.84 7.05
C MET A 21 -6.09 -20.19 7.41
N ASN A 22 -6.01 -21.17 6.52
CA ASN A 22 -6.47 -22.53 6.76
C ASN A 22 -5.64 -23.21 7.87
N SER A 23 -4.31 -23.03 7.86
CA SER A 23 -3.45 -23.57 8.93
C SER A 23 -3.77 -22.98 10.30
N TRP A 24 -4.06 -21.67 10.39
CA TRP A 24 -4.49 -21.04 11.64
C TRP A 24 -5.82 -21.59 12.13
N LYS A 25 -6.78 -21.83 11.23
CA LYS A 25 -8.07 -22.45 11.56
C LYS A 25 -7.90 -23.88 12.08
N GLU A 26 -7.15 -24.72 11.37
CA GLU A 26 -6.97 -26.14 11.72
C GLU A 26 -6.27 -26.33 13.07
N LYS A 27 -5.36 -25.43 13.41
CA LYS A 27 -4.64 -25.44 14.69
C LYS A 27 -5.43 -24.82 15.86
N ASP A 28 -6.64 -24.30 15.61
CA ASP A 28 -7.35 -23.38 16.51
C ASP A 28 -6.41 -22.30 17.09
N ALA A 29 -5.53 -21.75 16.23
CA ALA A 29 -4.46 -20.84 16.66
C ALA A 29 -5.00 -19.59 17.37
N PHE A 30 -6.26 -19.23 17.07
CA PHE A 30 -6.95 -18.11 17.67
C PHE A 30 -8.35 -18.53 18.13
N HIS A 31 -8.46 -18.92 19.40
CA HIS A 31 -9.71 -19.42 19.96
C HIS A 31 -10.89 -18.47 19.69
N LYS A 32 -11.97 -19.00 19.08
CA LYS A 32 -13.21 -18.29 18.66
C LYS A 32 -13.06 -17.29 17.51
N LEU A 33 -11.93 -17.25 16.80
CA LEU A 33 -11.84 -16.52 15.53
C LEU A 33 -12.60 -17.27 14.44
N GLN A 34 -13.45 -16.57 13.70
CA GLN A 34 -14.13 -17.12 12.54
C GLN A 34 -13.39 -16.70 11.27
N TYR A 35 -13.34 -17.58 10.28
CA TYR A 35 -12.61 -17.35 9.03
C TYR A 35 -13.57 -17.41 7.84
N ALA A 36 -13.41 -16.47 6.91
CA ALA A 36 -14.16 -16.45 5.66
C ALA A 36 -13.28 -16.08 4.47
N TYR A 37 -13.60 -16.63 3.30
CA TYR A 37 -12.99 -16.30 2.02
C TYR A 37 -14.04 -15.64 1.12
N MET A 38 -13.83 -14.38 0.75
CA MET A 38 -14.63 -13.66 -0.23
C MET A 38 -13.96 -13.77 -1.60
N GLU A 39 -14.62 -14.52 -2.47
CA GLU A 39 -14.17 -14.78 -3.83
C GLU A 39 -14.83 -13.80 -4.80
N GLN A 40 -14.04 -13.11 -5.62
CA GLN A 40 -14.55 -12.10 -6.54
C GLN A 40 -15.03 -12.68 -7.90
N SER A 41 -14.82 -13.97 -8.15
CA SER A 41 -15.37 -14.67 -9.33
C SER A 41 -16.84 -15.04 -9.16
N ASP A 42 -17.56 -15.13 -10.27
CA ASP A 42 -18.91 -15.70 -10.39
C ASP A 42 -18.91 -17.22 -10.63
N ASN A 43 -17.75 -17.83 -10.89
CA ASN A 43 -17.62 -19.25 -11.21
C ASN A 43 -17.54 -20.13 -9.96
N ARG A 44 -18.72 -20.44 -9.39
CA ARG A 44 -18.84 -21.27 -8.18
C ARG A 44 -18.09 -22.61 -8.28
N ASP A 45 -18.23 -23.31 -9.40
CA ASP A 45 -17.70 -24.66 -9.56
C ASP A 45 -16.17 -24.65 -9.59
N ALA A 46 -15.57 -23.69 -10.29
CA ALA A 46 -14.11 -23.51 -10.32
C ALA A 46 -13.56 -23.21 -8.92
N VAL A 47 -14.26 -22.39 -8.14
CA VAL A 47 -13.86 -22.02 -6.78
C VAL A 47 -13.93 -23.22 -5.84
N VAL A 48 -15.03 -23.99 -5.90
CA VAL A 48 -15.18 -25.22 -5.11
C VAL A 48 -14.09 -26.24 -5.48
N ALA A 49 -13.85 -26.45 -6.78
CA ALA A 49 -12.80 -27.36 -7.26
C ALA A 49 -11.41 -26.92 -6.79
N PHE A 50 -11.13 -25.62 -6.84
CA PHE A 50 -9.87 -25.03 -6.37
C PHE A 50 -9.67 -25.26 -4.87
N LEU A 51 -10.67 -24.95 -4.03
CA LEU A 51 -10.56 -25.13 -2.58
C LEU A 51 -10.36 -26.60 -2.22
N LYS A 52 -11.13 -27.51 -2.85
CA LYS A 52 -10.98 -28.96 -2.68
C LYS A 52 -9.58 -29.44 -3.09
N LYS A 53 -9.10 -29.06 -4.27
CA LYS A 53 -7.78 -29.42 -4.79
C LYS A 53 -6.64 -29.01 -3.85
N ASN A 54 -6.81 -27.90 -3.13
CA ASN A 54 -5.78 -27.35 -2.26
C ASN A 54 -6.01 -27.67 -0.77
N ASN A 55 -6.96 -28.56 -0.44
CA ASN A 55 -7.33 -28.92 0.93
C ASN A 55 -7.67 -27.70 1.81
N ILE A 56 -8.35 -26.70 1.23
CA ILE A 56 -8.78 -25.50 1.95
C ILE A 56 -10.19 -25.71 2.48
N ASN A 57 -10.32 -25.80 3.80
CA ASN A 57 -11.60 -25.95 4.49
C ASN A 57 -12.00 -24.62 5.14
N LEU A 58 -12.35 -23.63 4.34
CA LEU A 58 -12.80 -22.32 4.78
C LEU A 58 -14.21 -22.05 4.27
N LYS A 59 -15.00 -21.26 5.02
CA LYS A 59 -16.29 -20.77 4.52
C LYS A 59 -15.99 -19.81 3.37
N SER A 60 -16.46 -20.12 2.16
CA SER A 60 -16.34 -19.24 1.01
C SER A 60 -17.68 -18.61 0.65
N VAL A 61 -17.64 -17.36 0.17
CA VAL A 61 -18.78 -16.62 -0.36
C VAL A 61 -18.35 -15.99 -1.67
N LEU A 62 -19.22 -16.04 -2.68
CA LEU A 62 -19.00 -15.38 -3.95
C LEU A 62 -19.49 -13.93 -3.86
N ASP A 63 -18.63 -13.00 -4.25
CA ASP A 63 -18.86 -11.57 -4.36
C ASP A 63 -18.78 -11.15 -5.83
N SER A 64 -19.57 -11.83 -6.68
CA SER A 64 -19.52 -11.69 -8.13
C SER A 64 -19.84 -10.29 -8.64
N ASN A 65 -20.58 -9.49 -7.86
CA ASN A 65 -20.92 -8.10 -8.17
C ASN A 65 -20.04 -7.09 -7.42
N GLY A 66 -19.07 -7.55 -6.62
CA GLY A 66 -18.18 -6.69 -5.84
C GLY A 66 -18.86 -5.90 -4.72
N ALA A 67 -20.11 -6.21 -4.35
CA ALA A 67 -20.85 -5.47 -3.34
C ALA A 67 -20.18 -5.57 -1.96
N PHE A 68 -19.69 -6.76 -1.58
CA PHE A 68 -18.97 -6.94 -0.32
C PHE A 68 -17.60 -6.27 -0.38
N SER A 69 -16.85 -6.45 -1.47
CA SER A 69 -15.55 -5.81 -1.65
C SER A 69 -15.68 -4.30 -1.54
N LYS A 70 -16.73 -3.69 -2.13
CA LYS A 70 -17.01 -2.26 -2.01
C LYS A 70 -17.37 -1.86 -0.58
N ALA A 71 -18.21 -2.62 0.11
CA ALA A 71 -18.64 -2.32 1.48
C ALA A 71 -17.46 -2.34 2.48
N PHE A 72 -16.48 -3.21 2.26
CA PHE A 72 -15.28 -3.31 3.10
C PHE A 72 -14.10 -2.47 2.58
N ASP A 73 -14.29 -1.72 1.49
CA ASP A 73 -13.24 -0.99 0.77
C ASP A 73 -12.06 -1.90 0.36
N ALA A 74 -12.34 -3.16 0.04
CA ALA A 74 -11.37 -4.16 -0.36
C ALA A 74 -10.95 -3.95 -1.83
N LYS A 75 -10.09 -2.95 -2.05
CA LYS A 75 -9.59 -2.55 -3.36
C LYS A 75 -8.47 -3.45 -3.91
N LEU A 76 -7.86 -4.27 -3.06
CA LEU A 76 -6.71 -5.11 -3.39
C LEU A 76 -7.03 -6.58 -3.18
N THR A 77 -6.31 -7.42 -3.91
CA THR A 77 -6.36 -8.88 -3.77
C THR A 77 -4.96 -9.49 -3.76
N PRO A 78 -4.61 -10.34 -2.79
CA PRO A 78 -5.39 -10.64 -1.59
C PRO A 78 -5.40 -9.48 -0.58
N MET A 79 -6.51 -9.28 0.12
CA MET A 79 -6.60 -8.37 1.27
C MET A 79 -7.28 -9.08 2.45
N PHE A 80 -6.74 -8.89 3.65
CA PHE A 80 -7.36 -9.35 4.89
C PHE A 80 -8.14 -8.22 5.54
N VAL A 81 -9.31 -8.56 6.07
CA VAL A 81 -10.15 -7.67 6.87
C VAL A 81 -10.46 -8.35 8.20
N LEU A 82 -10.13 -7.70 9.32
CA LEU A 82 -10.56 -8.14 10.65
C LEU A 82 -11.83 -7.39 11.02
N VAL A 83 -12.87 -8.10 11.42
CA VAL A 83 -14.17 -7.53 11.82
C VAL A 83 -14.47 -7.90 13.27
N ASP A 84 -14.77 -6.90 14.10
CA ASP A 84 -15.12 -7.14 15.50
C ASP A 84 -16.51 -7.78 15.67
N LYS A 85 -16.93 -7.99 16.92
CA LYS A 85 -18.23 -8.60 17.24
C LYS A 85 -19.43 -7.66 17.00
N TYR A 86 -19.18 -6.37 16.74
CA TYR A 86 -20.21 -5.38 16.43
C TYR A 86 -20.35 -5.11 14.93
N GLY A 87 -19.50 -5.76 14.11
CA GLY A 87 -19.51 -5.60 12.65
C GLY A 87 -18.59 -4.49 12.15
N ASN A 88 -17.77 -3.86 13.00
CA ASN A 88 -16.84 -2.83 12.53
C ASN A 88 -15.57 -3.47 11.96
N SER A 89 -15.07 -2.93 10.86
CA SER A 89 -13.72 -3.25 10.38
C SER A 89 -12.69 -2.70 11.36
N ARG A 90 -11.73 -3.54 11.73
CA ARG A 90 -10.64 -3.26 12.68
C ARG A 90 -9.26 -3.50 12.10
N TYR A 91 -9.15 -4.10 10.94
CA TYR A 91 -7.92 -4.21 10.17
C TYR A 91 -8.32 -4.31 8.70
N ARG A 92 -7.54 -3.70 7.82
CA ARG A 92 -7.62 -3.85 6.37
C ARG A 92 -6.20 -3.78 5.84
N GLY A 93 -5.73 -4.80 5.14
CA GLY A 93 -4.35 -4.79 4.69
C GLY A 93 -3.86 -6.12 4.15
N PRO A 94 -2.52 -6.28 4.04
CA PRO A 94 -1.91 -7.55 3.67
C PRO A 94 -2.20 -8.65 4.71
N GLN A 95 -1.56 -9.81 4.55
CA GLN A 95 -1.65 -10.84 5.59
C GLN A 95 -0.99 -10.31 6.88
N PRO A 96 -1.70 -10.29 8.02
CA PRO A 96 -1.09 -9.91 9.29
C PRO A 96 -0.10 -11.00 9.74
N GLU A 97 0.90 -10.61 10.53
CA GLU A 97 1.73 -11.59 11.22
C GLU A 97 0.92 -12.26 12.35
N GLN A 98 1.32 -13.47 12.74
CA GLN A 98 0.52 -14.29 13.68
C GLN A 98 0.43 -13.66 15.08
N ASP A 99 1.53 -13.09 15.56
CA ASP A 99 1.65 -12.40 16.84
C ASP A 99 0.80 -11.11 16.89
N GLU A 100 0.84 -10.31 15.82
CA GLU A 100 -0.02 -9.13 15.68
C GLU A 100 -1.51 -9.51 15.77
N LEU A 101 -1.90 -10.53 15.03
CA LEU A 101 -3.29 -10.99 14.99
C LEU A 101 -3.74 -11.53 16.36
N ASP A 102 -2.88 -12.24 17.10
CA ASP A 102 -3.18 -12.71 18.45
C ASP A 102 -3.47 -11.54 19.40
N GLU A 103 -2.61 -10.53 19.38
CA GLU A 103 -2.75 -9.32 20.18
C GLU A 103 -4.06 -8.58 19.86
N TRP A 104 -4.38 -8.41 18.57
CA TRP A 104 -5.60 -7.72 18.16
C TRP A 104 -6.85 -8.47 18.59
N ILE A 105 -6.86 -9.80 18.48
CA ILE A 105 -7.98 -10.64 18.92
C ILE A 105 -8.14 -10.59 20.43
N TYR A 106 -7.03 -10.61 21.19
CA TYR A 106 -7.05 -10.44 22.64
C TYR A 106 -7.71 -9.12 23.03
N ARG A 107 -7.33 -8.00 22.40
CA ARG A 107 -7.92 -6.67 22.64
C ARG A 107 -9.42 -6.65 22.30
N LEU A 108 -9.82 -7.18 21.14
CA LEU A 108 -11.22 -7.22 20.72
C LEU A 108 -12.11 -8.07 21.63
N LYS A 109 -11.58 -9.12 22.24
CA LYS A 109 -12.31 -9.90 23.25
C LYS A 109 -12.64 -9.07 24.49
N GLY A 110 -11.76 -8.14 24.87
CA GLY A 110 -11.92 -7.26 26.03
C GLY A 110 -12.92 -6.11 25.82
N GLU A 111 -13.27 -5.75 24.59
CA GLU A 111 -14.18 -4.63 24.31
C GLU A 111 -15.62 -4.93 24.79
N LYS A 112 -16.17 -4.09 25.66
CA LYS A 112 -17.52 -4.27 26.24
C LYS A 112 -18.61 -3.46 25.53
N THR A 113 -18.24 -2.42 24.81
CA THR A 113 -19.14 -1.50 24.10
C THR A 113 -18.77 -1.42 22.63
N ASN A 114 -19.72 -1.01 21.79
CA ASN A 114 -19.45 -0.77 20.37
C ASN A 114 -18.67 0.55 20.23
N PRO A 115 -17.41 0.52 19.74
CA PRO A 115 -16.59 1.73 19.60
C PRO A 115 -17.18 2.75 18.62
N ALA A 116 -17.99 2.31 17.64
CA ALA A 116 -18.67 3.23 16.73
C ALA A 116 -19.65 4.17 17.45
N LEU A 117 -20.16 3.78 18.63
CA LEU A 117 -21.00 4.65 19.47
C LEU A 117 -20.18 5.69 20.24
N MET A 118 -18.87 5.52 20.34
CA MET A 118 -17.94 6.41 21.05
C MET A 118 -17.15 7.31 20.09
N GLY A 119 -17.43 7.25 18.79
CA GLY A 119 -16.74 8.00 17.75
C GLY A 119 -15.99 7.08 16.78
N ALA A 120 -14.74 7.43 16.47
CA ALA A 120 -13.96 6.70 15.47
C ALA A 120 -13.57 5.29 15.95
N VAL A 121 -13.75 4.30 15.07
CA VAL A 121 -13.32 2.92 15.32
C VAL A 121 -11.81 2.82 15.11
N ALA A 122 -11.07 2.45 16.16
CA ALA A 122 -9.62 2.28 16.08
C ALA A 122 -9.25 1.07 15.18
N MET A 123 -8.48 1.31 14.13
CA MET A 123 -7.93 0.27 13.26
C MET A 123 -6.62 -0.26 13.86
N TYR A 124 -6.49 -1.58 13.97
CA TYR A 124 -5.23 -2.30 14.17
C TYR A 124 -4.46 -2.41 12.87
N GLY A 125 -3.15 -2.70 12.97
CA GLY A 125 -2.22 -2.95 11.84
C GLY A 125 -2.00 -1.76 10.90
N SER A 126 -2.99 -0.88 10.79
CA SER A 126 -2.75 0.52 11.04
C SER A 126 -2.15 0.61 12.44
N SER A 127 -0.85 0.37 12.57
CA SER A 127 -0.14 1.28 13.44
C SER A 127 -0.66 2.65 13.03
N VAL A 128 -0.98 3.47 14.00
CA VAL A 128 -0.78 4.87 13.79
C VAL A 128 0.75 5.04 13.57
N VAL A 129 1.32 4.48 12.49
CA VAL A 129 1.84 5.36 11.46
C VAL A 129 0.62 6.19 11.11
N THR A 130 0.34 7.19 11.95
CA THR A 130 -0.15 8.46 11.43
C THR A 130 0.60 8.59 10.13
N ARG A 131 -0.11 8.76 9.02
CA ARG A 131 0.45 9.32 7.80
C ARG A 131 1.01 10.70 8.15
N ASN A 132 2.06 10.67 8.95
CA ASN A 132 2.80 11.72 9.57
C ASN A 132 4.09 11.61 8.81
N GLY A 133 4.25 12.57 7.90
CA GLY A 133 5.41 12.64 7.04
C GLY A 133 6.69 12.59 7.85
N SER A 134 6.72 13.12 9.08
CA SER A 134 7.92 13.17 9.90
C SER A 134 8.39 11.76 10.25
N ILE A 135 7.49 10.89 10.72
CA ILE A 135 7.82 9.49 11.04
C ILE A 135 8.20 8.74 9.77
N LEU A 136 7.39 8.86 8.71
CA LEU A 136 7.64 8.16 7.44
C LEU A 136 9.00 8.54 6.85
N LEU A 137 9.34 9.83 6.83
CA LEU A 137 10.58 10.32 6.24
C LEU A 137 11.80 10.06 7.11
N SER A 138 11.69 10.23 8.44
CA SER A 138 12.84 10.05 9.34
C SER A 138 13.18 8.58 9.60
N LYS A 139 12.18 7.68 9.60
CA LYS A 139 12.39 6.25 9.87
C LYS A 139 12.64 5.41 8.62
N THR A 140 12.43 5.97 7.43
CA THR A 140 12.77 5.30 6.17
C THR A 140 14.19 5.63 5.78
N VAL A 141 15.12 4.81 6.27
CA VAL A 141 16.54 4.86 5.92
C VAL A 141 16.79 3.88 4.79
N LEU A 142 17.31 4.38 3.67
CA LEU A 142 17.53 3.59 2.46
C LEU A 142 18.91 3.89 1.85
N PRO A 143 19.57 2.88 1.25
CA PRO A 143 20.77 3.10 0.47
C PRO A 143 20.47 3.82 -0.85
N ASP A 144 21.33 4.76 -1.21
CA ASP A 144 21.41 5.32 -2.57
C ASP A 144 22.18 4.38 -3.53
N CYS A 145 22.29 4.79 -4.81
CA CYS A 145 22.99 4.00 -5.83
C CYS A 145 24.52 3.85 -5.64
N ASP A 146 25.09 4.51 -4.64
CA ASP A 146 26.48 4.34 -4.20
C ASP A 146 26.58 3.52 -2.90
N GLY A 147 25.43 3.14 -2.33
CA GLY A 147 25.32 2.33 -1.12
C GLY A 147 25.31 3.15 0.17
N THR A 148 25.19 4.47 0.09
CA THR A 148 25.12 5.33 1.29
C THR A 148 23.71 5.32 1.83
N GLU A 149 23.54 4.86 3.07
CA GLU A 149 22.25 4.85 3.75
C GLU A 149 21.92 6.23 4.34
N LYS A 150 20.74 6.75 4.01
CA LYS A 150 20.23 8.02 4.54
C LYS A 150 18.73 7.94 4.78
N PRO A 151 18.19 8.65 5.80
CA PRO A 151 16.75 8.80 5.94
C PRO A 151 16.18 9.61 4.77
N LEU A 152 14.95 9.30 4.33
CA LEU A 152 14.29 10.07 3.27
C LEU A 152 14.16 11.56 3.61
N SER A 153 14.06 11.90 4.90
CA SER A 153 14.05 13.30 5.35
C SER A 153 15.30 14.10 4.92
N SER A 154 16.43 13.46 4.63
CA SER A 154 17.63 14.16 4.13
C SER A 154 17.48 14.70 2.71
N TYR A 155 16.43 14.30 2.00
CA TYR A 155 16.16 14.75 0.62
C TYR A 155 15.08 15.82 0.57
N MET A 156 14.57 16.29 1.71
CA MET A 156 13.49 17.28 1.77
C MET A 156 13.89 18.60 1.09
N GLY A 157 13.01 19.14 0.23
CA GLY A 157 13.15 20.47 -0.35
C GLY A 157 12.55 21.55 0.57
N GLU A 158 12.76 22.82 0.21
CA GLU A 158 12.29 23.99 0.99
C GLU A 158 10.78 23.92 1.32
N LYS A 159 9.96 23.46 0.39
CA LYS A 159 8.50 23.37 0.55
C LYS A 159 7.98 21.95 0.78
N GLY A 160 8.85 20.95 0.63
CA GLY A 160 8.46 19.56 0.77
C GLY A 160 9.20 18.61 -0.17
N MET A 161 8.64 17.41 -0.31
CA MET A 161 9.19 16.33 -1.10
C MET A 161 8.10 15.52 -1.79
N ALA A 162 8.36 15.12 -3.03
CA ALA A 162 7.57 14.15 -3.77
C ALA A 162 8.29 12.80 -3.77
N VAL A 163 7.76 11.83 -3.03
CA VAL A 163 8.29 10.46 -2.95
C VAL A 163 7.58 9.59 -3.97
N VAL A 164 8.31 9.14 -4.98
CA VAL A 164 7.79 8.37 -6.11
C VAL A 164 8.22 6.92 -5.94
N PHE A 165 7.28 6.03 -5.65
CA PHE A 165 7.52 4.60 -5.52
C PHE A 165 7.36 3.90 -6.86
N GLY A 166 8.33 3.05 -7.19
CA GLY A 166 8.32 2.25 -8.41
C GLY A 166 9.09 0.95 -8.26
N ASP A 167 8.95 0.06 -9.23
CA ASP A 167 9.81 -1.12 -9.37
C ASP A 167 10.41 -1.19 -10.79
N THR A 168 11.43 -2.02 -11.01
CA THR A 168 12.19 -2.12 -12.27
C THR A 168 11.46 -2.87 -13.38
N THR A 169 10.37 -3.58 -13.05
CA THR A 169 9.66 -4.56 -13.88
C THR A 169 8.22 -4.16 -14.25
N CYS A 170 7.57 -3.30 -13.46
CA CYS A 170 6.20 -2.84 -13.65
C CYS A 170 6.13 -1.82 -14.81
N PRO A 171 5.41 -2.12 -15.91
CA PRO A 171 5.30 -1.21 -17.06
C PRO A 171 4.78 0.18 -16.69
N ASP A 172 3.77 0.27 -15.83
CA ASP A 172 3.19 1.54 -15.40
C ASP A 172 4.20 2.36 -14.58
N ALA A 173 5.00 1.71 -13.74
CA ALA A 173 6.05 2.38 -12.99
C ALA A 173 7.13 2.96 -13.91
N GLN A 174 7.45 2.25 -14.99
CA GLN A 174 8.41 2.73 -15.99
C GLN A 174 7.88 3.95 -16.76
N VAL A 175 6.57 4.04 -17.01
CA VAL A 175 5.94 5.24 -17.59
C VAL A 175 6.04 6.41 -16.61
N ALA A 176 5.70 6.20 -15.34
CA ALA A 176 5.80 7.25 -14.32
C ALA A 176 7.24 7.76 -14.17
N ILE A 177 8.23 6.87 -14.12
CA ILE A 177 9.66 7.24 -14.01
C ILE A 177 10.12 8.01 -15.25
N LYS A 178 9.65 7.64 -16.45
CA LYS A 178 9.97 8.40 -17.68
C LYS A 178 9.40 9.82 -17.63
N ASP A 179 8.21 9.98 -17.06
CA ASP A 179 7.60 11.29 -16.85
C ASP A 179 8.33 12.08 -15.74
N LEU A 180 8.83 11.41 -14.70
CA LEU A 180 9.62 12.03 -13.63
C LEU A 180 10.87 12.76 -14.16
N VAL A 181 11.49 12.28 -15.25
CA VAL A 181 12.60 13.00 -15.93
C VAL A 181 12.21 14.42 -16.35
N LYS A 182 10.94 14.63 -16.69
CA LYS A 182 10.40 15.94 -17.11
C LYS A 182 9.82 16.73 -15.94
N VAL A 183 9.18 16.04 -15.00
CA VAL A 183 8.45 16.66 -13.87
C VAL A 183 9.41 17.04 -12.74
N GLY A 184 10.42 16.22 -12.46
CA GLY A 184 11.35 16.40 -11.35
C GLY A 184 12.01 17.79 -11.32
N PRO A 185 12.65 18.26 -12.40
CA PRO A 185 13.24 19.61 -12.43
C PRO A 185 12.24 20.75 -12.22
N LYS A 186 10.94 20.52 -12.52
CA LYS A 186 9.90 21.52 -12.30
C LYS A 186 9.43 21.53 -10.85
N LEU A 187 9.36 20.36 -10.20
CA LEU A 187 9.13 20.25 -8.77
C LEU A 187 10.25 20.92 -7.98
N GLU A 188 11.51 20.66 -8.34
CA GLU A 188 12.67 21.28 -7.68
C GLU A 188 12.63 22.81 -7.77
N LYS A 189 12.31 23.36 -8.94
CA LYS A 189 12.11 24.82 -9.13
C LYS A 189 11.00 25.40 -8.26
N CYS A 190 10.04 24.58 -7.85
CA CYS A 190 8.97 24.97 -6.95
C CYS A 190 9.33 24.79 -5.47
N GLY A 191 10.55 24.32 -5.15
CA GLY A 191 10.98 23.99 -3.79
C GLY A 191 10.53 22.62 -3.29
N ILE A 192 9.99 21.77 -4.18
CA ILE A 192 9.57 20.39 -3.83
C ILE A 192 10.62 19.43 -4.39
N SER A 193 11.37 18.78 -3.52
CA SER A 193 12.41 17.83 -3.95
C SER A 193 11.77 16.51 -4.39
N PRO A 194 12.03 15.99 -5.61
CA PRO A 194 11.58 14.66 -5.98
C PRO A 194 12.59 13.60 -5.53
N ILE A 195 12.10 12.42 -5.13
CA ILE A 195 12.93 11.23 -4.90
C ILE A 195 12.24 9.99 -5.49
N LEU A 196 13.01 9.14 -6.18
CA LEU A 196 12.56 7.85 -6.66
C LEU A 196 12.97 6.76 -5.66
N VAL A 197 11.99 6.07 -5.08
CA VAL A 197 12.20 4.92 -4.21
C VAL A 197 11.87 3.65 -4.99
N ASN A 198 12.89 2.87 -5.30
CA ASN A 198 12.69 1.55 -5.86
C ASN A 198 12.36 0.54 -4.75
N VAL A 199 11.30 -0.24 -4.91
CA VAL A 199 10.88 -1.23 -3.91
C VAL A 199 10.96 -2.66 -4.45
N ASN A 200 11.35 -3.59 -3.57
CA ASN A 200 11.29 -5.04 -3.79
C ASN A 200 12.10 -5.51 -5.02
N ASN A 201 13.24 -4.88 -5.29
CA ASN A 201 14.20 -5.35 -6.31
C ASN A 201 15.61 -5.40 -5.74
N SER A 202 16.44 -6.29 -6.28
CA SER A 202 17.84 -6.40 -5.87
C SER A 202 18.63 -5.14 -6.20
N LYS A 203 19.66 -4.84 -5.41
CA LYS A 203 20.64 -3.77 -5.70
C LYS A 203 21.14 -3.85 -7.13
N THR A 204 21.47 -5.06 -7.59
CA THR A 204 21.99 -5.29 -8.96
C THR A 204 21.00 -4.81 -10.03
N ASP A 205 19.71 -5.12 -9.88
CA ASP A 205 18.68 -4.71 -10.82
C ASP A 205 18.47 -3.19 -10.81
N VAL A 206 18.45 -2.59 -9.62
CA VAL A 206 18.34 -1.14 -9.42
C VAL A 206 19.51 -0.42 -10.08
N LEU A 207 20.74 -0.83 -9.82
CA LEU A 207 21.93 -0.20 -10.39
C LEU A 207 21.98 -0.36 -11.90
N LYS A 208 21.66 -1.55 -12.42
CA LYS A 208 21.56 -1.80 -13.86
C LYS A 208 20.52 -0.88 -14.52
N LYS A 209 19.41 -0.63 -13.85
CA LYS A 209 18.32 0.21 -14.37
C LYS A 209 18.61 1.70 -14.27
N TYR A 210 19.02 2.18 -13.09
CA TYR A 210 18.97 3.61 -12.76
C TYR A 210 20.32 4.31 -12.68
N LYS A 211 21.42 3.61 -12.33
CA LYS A 211 22.74 4.26 -12.05
C LYS A 211 23.28 5.07 -13.23
N LYS A 212 23.03 4.62 -14.46
CA LYS A 212 23.52 5.28 -15.70
C LYS A 212 22.48 6.17 -16.38
N ARG A 213 21.29 6.36 -15.79
CA ARG A 213 20.17 7.06 -16.41
C ARG A 213 19.86 8.37 -15.68
N LYS A 214 19.43 9.38 -16.43
CA LYS A 214 18.76 10.54 -15.85
C LYS A 214 17.35 10.13 -15.46
N ASN A 215 17.08 10.04 -14.16
CA ASN A 215 15.79 9.59 -13.63
C ASN A 215 14.88 10.76 -13.20
N GLY A 216 15.37 12.00 -13.29
CA GLY A 216 14.67 13.20 -12.84
C GLY A 216 14.67 13.42 -11.33
N ALA A 217 15.27 12.51 -10.57
CA ALA A 217 15.38 12.53 -9.12
C ALA A 217 16.55 11.66 -8.65
N PRO A 218 17.09 11.88 -7.44
CA PRO A 218 17.88 10.88 -6.72
C PRO A 218 17.13 9.55 -6.61
N VAL A 219 17.88 8.45 -6.59
CA VAL A 219 17.32 7.09 -6.52
C VAL A 219 17.86 6.39 -5.28
N VAL A 220 16.94 5.92 -4.45
CA VAL A 220 17.19 5.03 -3.31
C VAL A 220 16.41 3.74 -3.50
N TYR A 221 16.79 2.67 -2.79
CA TYR A 221 16.13 1.38 -2.97
C TYR A 221 15.95 0.59 -1.67
N ASP A 222 14.90 -0.23 -1.66
CA ASP A 222 14.62 -1.26 -0.67
C ASP A 222 14.64 -2.62 -1.37
N GLU A 223 15.57 -3.49 -0.99
CA GLU A 223 15.64 -4.87 -1.52
C GLU A 223 14.55 -5.78 -0.92
N GLY A 224 13.95 -5.36 0.20
CA GLY A 224 12.93 -6.10 0.93
C GLY A 224 11.51 -5.55 0.74
N THR A 225 10.73 -5.64 1.82
CA THR A 225 9.32 -5.20 1.86
C THR A 225 9.06 -4.14 2.94
N ASP A 226 10.11 -3.62 3.56
CA ASP A 226 10.00 -2.74 4.72
C ASP A 226 9.37 -1.41 4.34
N VAL A 227 9.74 -0.87 3.17
CA VAL A 227 9.11 0.34 2.63
C VAL A 227 7.65 0.08 2.31
N ILE A 228 7.32 -1.04 1.67
CA ILE A 228 5.94 -1.42 1.32
C ILE A 228 5.08 -1.48 2.59
N LYS A 229 5.58 -2.13 3.65
CA LYS A 229 4.90 -2.25 4.94
C LYS A 229 4.75 -0.87 5.62
N ARG A 230 5.84 -0.11 5.73
CA ARG A 230 5.89 1.17 6.47
C ARG A 230 5.04 2.27 5.80
N TRP A 231 5.10 2.35 4.49
CA TRP A 231 4.35 3.34 3.69
C TRP A 231 2.95 2.84 3.28
N GLN A 232 2.60 1.61 3.67
CA GLN A 232 1.33 0.96 3.32
C GLN A 232 1.06 1.01 1.82
N LEU A 233 2.10 0.72 1.02
CA LEU A 233 2.00 0.79 -0.44
C LEU A 233 1.11 -0.32 -0.96
N GLU A 234 0.02 0.09 -1.60
CA GLU A 234 -0.95 -0.82 -2.19
C GLU A 234 -0.56 -1.28 -3.60
N SER A 235 0.12 -0.39 -4.35
CA SER A 235 0.54 -0.63 -5.72
C SER A 235 1.73 0.26 -6.10
N VAL A 236 2.35 -0.02 -7.24
CA VAL A 236 3.28 0.90 -7.90
C VAL A 236 2.83 1.12 -9.34
N PRO A 237 3.03 2.33 -9.90
CA PRO A 237 3.67 3.47 -9.27
C PRO A 237 2.75 4.23 -8.31
N HIS A 238 3.34 4.76 -7.24
CA HIS A 238 2.62 5.52 -6.20
C HIS A 238 3.40 6.79 -5.88
N ILE A 239 2.73 7.89 -5.59
CA ILE A 239 3.36 9.15 -5.20
C ILE A 239 2.80 9.57 -3.84
N PHE A 240 3.70 9.99 -2.97
CA PHE A 240 3.38 10.81 -1.81
C PHE A 240 3.95 12.21 -2.01
N VAL A 241 3.18 13.24 -1.67
CA VAL A 241 3.73 14.60 -1.50
C VAL A 241 3.63 14.96 -0.03
N VAL A 242 4.78 15.20 0.57
CA VAL A 242 4.93 15.59 1.98
C VAL A 242 5.39 17.04 2.03
N THR A 243 4.71 17.91 2.78
CA THR A 243 5.13 19.31 2.96
C THR A 243 6.33 19.44 3.89
N ALA A 244 6.93 20.63 3.96
CA ALA A 244 7.96 20.95 4.95
C ALA A 244 7.48 20.76 6.41
N ASP A 245 6.18 20.97 6.65
CA ASP A 245 5.52 20.74 7.94
C ASP A 245 5.11 19.27 8.16
N TYR A 246 5.53 18.37 7.27
CA TYR A 246 5.27 16.93 7.31
C TYR A 246 3.82 16.50 7.08
N ASP A 247 2.98 17.38 6.53
CA ASP A 247 1.63 17.01 6.08
C ASP A 247 1.71 16.22 4.77
N ILE A 248 0.95 15.13 4.68
CA ILE A 248 0.76 14.42 3.42
C ILE A 248 -0.39 15.07 2.66
N VAL A 249 -0.07 15.73 1.54
CA VAL A 249 -1.03 16.46 0.72
C VAL A 249 -1.45 15.72 -0.54
N TYR A 250 -0.67 14.72 -0.94
CA TYR A 250 -1.02 13.77 -1.99
C TYR A 250 -0.56 12.38 -1.58
N ASP A 251 -1.42 11.39 -1.83
CA ASP A 251 -1.15 9.98 -1.65
C ASP A 251 -2.01 9.23 -2.67
N GLY A 252 -1.38 8.65 -3.68
CA GLY A 252 -2.10 7.86 -4.66
C GLY A 252 -1.20 7.35 -5.78
N VAL A 253 -1.82 6.65 -6.73
CA VAL A 253 -1.16 6.20 -7.96
C VAL A 253 -0.48 7.39 -8.64
N ALA A 254 0.63 7.16 -9.36
CA ALA A 254 1.41 8.23 -10.01
C ALA A 254 0.70 8.90 -11.19
N LEU A 255 -0.37 9.64 -10.89
CA LEU A 255 -1.12 10.51 -11.78
C LEU A 255 -0.65 11.94 -11.55
N TRP A 256 0.36 12.36 -12.31
CA TRP A 256 1.06 13.63 -12.09
C TRP A 256 0.13 14.86 -12.11
N LYS A 257 -0.96 14.81 -12.89
CA LYS A 257 -1.97 15.88 -12.93
C LYS A 257 -2.70 16.03 -11.61
N ASP A 258 -3.07 14.91 -10.99
CA ASP A 258 -3.81 14.90 -9.71
C ASP A 258 -2.88 15.35 -8.58
N MET A 259 -1.63 14.89 -8.60
CA MET A 259 -0.57 15.38 -7.72
C MET A 259 -0.38 16.90 -7.85
N ALA A 260 -0.27 17.43 -9.08
CA ALA A 260 -0.12 18.86 -9.32
C ALA A 260 -1.30 19.66 -8.74
N LYS A 261 -2.52 19.14 -8.92
CA LYS A 261 -3.72 19.75 -8.36
C LYS A 261 -3.68 19.78 -6.83
N SER A 262 -3.28 18.68 -6.17
CA SER A 262 -3.12 18.65 -4.71
C SER A 262 -2.07 19.65 -4.20
N ILE A 263 -0.97 19.83 -4.94
CA ILE A 263 0.07 20.84 -4.64
C ILE A 263 -0.50 22.27 -4.72
N GLU A 264 -1.31 22.55 -5.74
CA GLU A 264 -1.94 23.86 -5.94
C GLU A 264 -3.06 24.14 -4.93
N ASP A 265 -3.92 23.17 -4.66
CA ASP A 265 -4.99 23.28 -3.66
C ASP A 265 -4.42 23.54 -2.24
N LYS A 266 -3.16 23.19 -2.00
CA LYS A 266 -2.42 23.46 -0.76
C LYS A 266 -1.53 24.70 -0.79
N GLY A 267 -1.54 25.44 -1.91
CA GLY A 267 -0.79 26.70 -2.05
C GLY A 267 0.73 26.53 -2.13
N LEU A 268 1.24 25.32 -2.37
CA LEU A 268 2.69 25.06 -2.42
C LEU A 268 3.31 25.61 -3.73
N ALA A 269 2.62 25.40 -4.85
CA ALA A 269 2.99 25.88 -6.19
C ALA A 269 1.76 25.89 -7.11
N ARG A 270 1.78 26.68 -8.21
CA ARG A 270 0.67 26.70 -9.17
C ARG A 270 0.83 25.59 -10.21
N VAL A 271 -0.26 24.95 -10.64
CA VAL A 271 -0.22 23.86 -11.63
C VAL A 271 0.45 24.29 -12.93
N LYS A 272 0.23 25.55 -13.36
CA LYS A 272 0.85 26.10 -14.57
C LYS A 272 2.38 26.13 -14.51
N ASP A 273 2.94 26.25 -13.30
CA ASP A 273 4.39 26.28 -13.09
C ASP A 273 4.99 24.86 -13.19
N LEU A 274 4.15 23.83 -13.01
CA LEU A 274 4.52 22.42 -13.16
C LEU A 274 4.31 21.89 -14.59
N ASP A 275 3.46 22.52 -15.41
CA ASP A 275 3.22 22.17 -16.83
C ASP A 275 3.08 20.65 -17.06
N ILE A 276 2.18 20.03 -16.30
CA ILE A 276 1.94 18.57 -16.28
C ILE A 276 0.69 18.21 -17.09
N LYS A 277 0.61 18.68 -18.34
CA LYS A 277 -0.61 18.49 -19.15
C LYS A 277 -0.76 17.09 -19.77
N LYS A 278 0.31 16.29 -19.83
CA LYS A 278 0.34 15.00 -20.55
C LYS A 278 1.01 13.84 -19.80
N ALA A 279 1.51 14.05 -18.59
CA ALA A 279 2.19 13.00 -17.83
C ALA A 279 1.14 12.14 -17.08
N GLY A 280 1.24 10.82 -17.19
CA GLY A 280 0.36 9.88 -16.46
C GLY A 280 -1.04 9.62 -17.03
N THR A 281 -1.39 10.04 -18.26
CA THR A 281 -2.64 9.56 -18.87
C THR A 281 -2.49 8.08 -19.22
N ARG A 282 -3.14 7.19 -18.45
CA ARG A 282 -3.40 5.82 -18.92
C ARG A 282 -4.04 5.96 -20.30
N LYS A 283 -3.48 5.30 -21.32
CA LYS A 283 -4.25 5.04 -22.53
C LYS A 283 -5.42 4.17 -22.07
N GLY A 284 -6.59 4.77 -21.93
CA GLY A 284 -7.85 4.06 -21.77
C GLY A 284 -8.13 3.21 -23.00
#